data_AF-A0A9P7GXZ3-F1
#
_entry.id   AF-A0A9P7GXZ3-F1
#
_cell.length_a   1.000
_cell.length_b   1.000
_cell.length_c   1.000
_cell.angle_alpha   90.00
_cell.angle_beta   90.00
_cell.angle_gamma   90.00
#
_symmetry.space_group_name_H-M   'P 1'
#
loop_
_entity.id
_entity.type
_entity.pdbx_description
1 polymer ?
#
loop_
_entity_poly.entity_id
_entity_poly.type
_entity_poly.pdbx_seq_one_letter_code
_entity_poly.pdbx_strand_id
1 'polypeptide(L)'
;MKNGLNRLYSTEANSWIKPFFEDMAQQSPAVVIIAGAIQGYFDDGDQGISVKSMEYIDLALQTFRQELSDRYAKMHVATICAGLLVCSLCLLQTQPWTMYLELMVEVYDLKAKLNTPGQIPINELYTQHVMEVLGVMDLPSMVIGRINQPIGVWKLLRGLQDDLPQGRATGIEVVSGLPRPLLDIFAGMVDNDPEYTEGRFWTWPGQVGESLQCHYWECWRLSGILEVRRRQRMAKKARGIQGYHEDPAKTTPETEIVLCRLISSIDALQKAYEEPRNQNLLVHNGLPYPVINAGLEVPLLKMHPTWKRTLDEVKASFLEESFDLINIIFALLDEAWADGTSTFDIEAAARSRNVELAIF
;
A
#
# COMPACT_ATOMS: atom_id res chain seq x y z
N MET A 1 -17.29 14.42 -3.75
CA MET A 1 -17.87 13.07 -3.85
C MET A 1 -16.89 12.07 -3.21
N LYS A 2 -16.62 12.22 -1.91
CA LYS A 2 -15.57 11.52 -1.14
C LYS A 2 -16.21 10.59 -0.09
N ASN A 3 -17.08 9.67 -0.51
CA ASN A 3 -17.84 8.84 0.43
C ASN A 3 -17.55 7.36 0.16
N GLY A 4 -17.36 6.61 1.26
CA GLY A 4 -17.30 5.14 1.26
C GLY A 4 -16.06 4.55 0.61
N LEU A 5 -16.27 3.47 -0.14
CA LEU A 5 -15.23 2.61 -0.71
C LEU A 5 -14.28 3.33 -1.69
N ASN A 6 -14.68 4.47 -2.25
CA ASN A 6 -13.79 5.26 -3.11
C ASN A 6 -12.51 5.69 -2.37
N ARG A 7 -12.53 5.84 -1.04
CA ARG A 7 -11.34 6.16 -0.24
C ARG A 7 -10.29 5.05 -0.24
N LEU A 8 -10.64 3.84 -0.68
CA LEU A 8 -9.72 2.71 -0.79
C LEU A 8 -8.92 2.72 -2.10
N TYR A 9 -9.13 3.70 -2.99
CA TYR A 9 -8.49 3.78 -4.30
C TYR A 9 -7.64 5.04 -4.41
N SER A 10 -6.54 4.96 -5.15
CA SER A 10 -5.62 6.07 -5.46
C SER A 10 -5.70 6.54 -6.91
N THR A 11 -6.53 5.90 -7.76
CA THR A 11 -6.86 6.37 -9.11
C THR A 11 -8.14 7.21 -9.14
N GLU A 12 -8.59 7.65 -10.32
CA GLU A 12 -9.97 8.11 -10.46
C GLU A 12 -10.96 7.00 -10.08
N ALA A 13 -12.17 7.41 -9.66
CA ALA A 13 -13.30 6.50 -9.53
C ALA A 13 -13.67 5.98 -10.94
N ASN A 14 -12.95 4.94 -11.37
CA ASN A 14 -13.09 4.33 -12.68
C ASN A 14 -14.56 3.93 -12.91
N SER A 15 -15.06 4.19 -14.11
CA SER A 15 -16.47 3.94 -14.46
C SER A 15 -16.92 2.50 -14.26
N TRP A 16 -15.99 1.53 -14.26
CA TRP A 16 -16.27 0.11 -14.08
C TRP A 16 -16.22 -0.37 -12.62
N ILE A 17 -15.63 0.40 -11.68
CA ILE A 17 -15.50 -0.01 -10.27
C ILE A 17 -16.85 -0.05 -9.57
N LYS A 18 -17.73 0.91 -9.85
CA LYS A 18 -19.09 0.92 -9.32
C LYS A 18 -19.89 -0.31 -9.79
N PRO A 19 -19.98 -0.62 -11.11
CA PRO A 19 -20.56 -1.87 -11.59
C PRO A 19 -19.93 -3.12 -10.97
N PHE A 20 -18.61 -3.14 -10.78
CA PHE A 20 -17.93 -4.26 -10.11
C PHE A 20 -18.47 -4.50 -8.70
N PHE A 21 -18.59 -3.46 -7.86
CA PHE A 21 -19.13 -3.63 -6.51
C PHE A 21 -20.62 -4.00 -6.51
N GLU A 22 -21.41 -3.48 -7.45
CA GLU A 22 -22.81 -3.88 -7.62
C GLU A 22 -22.93 -5.38 -7.93
N ASP A 23 -22.10 -5.91 -8.82
CA ASP A 23 -22.07 -7.33 -9.18
C ASP A 23 -21.55 -8.22 -8.03
N MET A 24 -20.53 -7.77 -7.29
CA MET A 24 -20.02 -8.49 -6.13
C MET A 24 -21.06 -8.54 -5.00
N ALA A 25 -21.77 -7.44 -4.75
CA ALA A 25 -22.84 -7.35 -3.76
C ALA A 25 -24.01 -8.30 -4.06
N GLN A 26 -24.34 -8.52 -5.33
CA GLN A 26 -25.36 -9.50 -5.72
C GLN A 26 -24.93 -10.95 -5.44
N GLN A 27 -23.63 -11.22 -5.42
CA GLN A 27 -23.07 -12.56 -5.27
C GLN A 27 -22.63 -12.89 -3.84
N SER A 28 -22.44 -11.88 -2.98
CA SER A 28 -21.94 -12.03 -1.62
C SER A 28 -22.68 -11.09 -0.67
N PRO A 29 -23.53 -11.63 0.22
CA PRO A 29 -24.10 -10.86 1.31
C PRO A 29 -23.04 -10.20 2.20
N ALA A 30 -21.88 -10.87 2.38
CA ALA A 30 -20.78 -10.34 3.16
C ALA A 30 -20.27 -9.00 2.60
N VAL A 31 -20.11 -8.87 1.28
CA VAL A 31 -19.69 -7.61 0.63
C VAL A 31 -20.57 -6.43 1.05
N VAL A 32 -21.90 -6.62 1.05
CA VAL A 32 -22.85 -5.55 1.40
C VAL A 32 -22.70 -5.14 2.87
N ILE A 33 -22.65 -6.12 3.76
CA ILE A 33 -22.58 -5.86 5.21
C ILE A 33 -21.24 -5.21 5.58
N ILE A 34 -20.13 -5.69 5.01
CA ILE A 34 -18.80 -5.11 5.25
C ILE A 34 -18.71 -3.69 4.70
N ALA A 35 -19.22 -3.44 3.48
CA ALA A 35 -19.25 -2.09 2.92
C ALA A 35 -20.08 -1.14 3.80
N GLY A 36 -21.19 -1.62 4.36
CA GLY A 36 -21.98 -0.88 5.35
C GLY A 36 -21.21 -0.59 6.64
N ALA A 37 -20.43 -1.55 7.15
CA ALA A 37 -19.58 -1.36 8.32
C ALA A 37 -18.45 -0.36 8.07
N ILE A 38 -17.80 -0.40 6.91
CA ILE A 38 -16.79 0.59 6.50
C ILE A 38 -17.42 1.99 6.41
N GLN A 39 -18.61 2.12 5.80
CA GLN A 39 -19.29 3.40 5.73
C GLN A 39 -19.69 3.90 7.13
N GLY A 40 -20.20 3.02 8.00
CA GLY A 40 -20.53 3.38 9.39
C GLY A 40 -19.31 3.87 10.18
N TYR A 41 -18.16 3.22 9.99
CA TYR A 41 -16.89 3.68 10.57
C TYR A 41 -16.52 5.09 10.11
N PHE A 42 -16.67 5.38 8.81
CA PHE A 42 -16.42 6.72 8.28
C PHE A 42 -17.45 7.76 8.75
N ASP A 43 -18.71 7.36 8.96
CA ASP A 43 -19.77 8.25 9.42
C ASP A 43 -19.59 8.64 10.90
N ASP A 44 -18.98 7.78 11.72
CA ASP A 44 -18.69 8.06 13.13
C ASP A 44 -17.56 9.10 13.30
N GLY A 45 -16.55 9.08 12.42
CA GLY A 45 -15.44 10.05 12.42
C GLY A 45 -14.73 10.20 13.77
N ASP A 46 -14.46 11.44 14.19
CA ASP A 46 -13.74 11.78 15.43
C ASP A 46 -14.50 11.47 16.73
N GLN A 47 -15.77 11.07 16.65
CA GLN A 47 -16.58 10.81 17.84
C GLN A 47 -16.26 9.45 18.50
N GLY A 48 -15.36 8.68 17.88
CA GLY A 48 -15.09 7.29 18.23
C GLY A 48 -16.18 6.36 17.69
N ILE A 49 -15.86 5.07 17.62
CA ILE A 49 -16.77 4.06 17.05
C ILE A 49 -18.05 3.98 17.89
N SER A 50 -19.19 4.23 17.25
CA SER A 50 -20.51 4.11 17.88
C SER A 50 -20.87 2.65 18.15
N VAL A 51 -21.74 2.41 19.13
CA VAL A 51 -22.25 1.05 19.43
C VAL A 51 -22.85 0.40 18.18
N LYS A 52 -23.54 1.19 17.35
CA LYS A 52 -24.15 0.71 16.10
C LYS A 52 -23.09 0.28 15.09
N SER A 53 -22.00 1.04 14.95
CA SER A 53 -20.89 0.65 14.08
C SER A 53 -20.16 -0.58 14.60
N MET A 54 -19.99 -0.73 15.92
CA MET A 54 -19.46 -1.96 16.52
C MET A 54 -20.34 -3.17 16.18
N GLU A 55 -21.66 -3.06 16.31
CA GLU A 55 -22.60 -4.12 15.93
C GLU A 55 -22.51 -4.48 14.44
N TYR A 56 -22.33 -3.49 13.56
CA TYR A 56 -22.12 -3.73 12.12
C TYR A 56 -20.78 -4.41 11.83
N ILE A 57 -19.70 -4.03 12.53
CA ILE A 57 -18.39 -4.68 12.41
C ILE A 57 -18.48 -6.15 12.83
N ASP A 58 -19.10 -6.43 13.98
CA ASP A 58 -19.29 -7.80 14.46
C ASP A 58 -20.13 -8.62 13.47
N LEU A 59 -21.23 -8.05 12.96
CA LEU A 59 -22.06 -8.70 11.96
C LEU A 59 -21.31 -8.96 10.66
N ALA A 60 -20.47 -8.01 10.22
CA ALA A 60 -19.64 -8.14 9.02
C ALA A 60 -18.65 -9.30 9.14
N LEU A 61 -17.93 -9.39 10.28
CA LEU A 61 -16.97 -10.47 10.54
C LEU A 61 -17.67 -11.83 10.65
N GLN A 62 -18.82 -11.90 11.32
CA GLN A 62 -19.60 -13.15 11.43
C GLN A 62 -20.11 -13.61 10.07
N THR A 63 -20.67 -12.69 9.28
CA THR A 63 -21.19 -13.01 7.94
C THR A 63 -20.08 -13.50 7.02
N PHE A 64 -18.92 -12.82 7.02
CA PHE A 64 -17.78 -13.25 6.20
C PHE A 64 -17.28 -14.64 6.59
N ARG A 65 -17.13 -14.93 7.90
CA ARG A 65 -16.71 -16.25 8.38
C ARG A 65 -17.70 -17.35 7.98
N GLN A 66 -19.00 -17.09 8.09
CA GLN A 66 -20.03 -18.02 7.67
C GLN A 66 -19.97 -18.27 6.15
N GLU A 67 -19.87 -17.21 5.36
CA GLU A 67 -19.77 -17.32 3.89
C GLU A 67 -18.53 -18.11 3.47
N LEU A 68 -17.39 -17.86 4.12
CA LEU A 68 -16.15 -18.58 3.85
C LEU A 68 -16.28 -20.07 4.19
N SER A 69 -16.94 -20.40 5.31
CA SER A 69 -17.23 -21.79 5.71
C SER A 69 -18.17 -22.48 4.73
N ASP A 70 -19.16 -21.78 4.18
CA ASP A 70 -20.12 -22.36 3.23
C ASP A 70 -19.52 -22.55 1.83
N ARG A 71 -18.53 -21.73 1.48
CA ARG A 71 -17.91 -21.68 0.14
C ARG A 71 -16.49 -22.23 0.08
N TYR A 72 -16.02 -22.92 1.11
CA TYR A 72 -14.62 -23.41 1.19
C TYR A 72 -14.20 -24.28 -0.01
N ALA A 73 -15.13 -25.04 -0.60
CA ALA A 73 -14.82 -25.99 -1.67
C ALA A 73 -14.49 -25.35 -3.03
N LYS A 74 -14.95 -24.11 -3.28
CA LYS A 74 -14.76 -23.42 -4.55
C LYS A 74 -14.42 -21.96 -4.34
N MET A 75 -13.43 -21.47 -5.08
CA MET A 75 -13.08 -20.06 -5.06
C MET A 75 -14.19 -19.22 -5.70
N HIS A 76 -14.67 -18.21 -4.97
CA HIS A 76 -15.62 -17.21 -5.45
C HIS A 76 -14.99 -15.82 -5.38
N VAL A 77 -14.99 -15.09 -6.51
CA VAL A 77 -14.41 -13.74 -6.61
C VAL A 77 -15.06 -12.78 -5.60
N ALA A 78 -16.39 -12.85 -5.44
CA ALA A 78 -17.12 -12.02 -4.49
C ALA A 78 -16.74 -12.29 -3.03
N THR A 79 -16.44 -13.55 -2.68
CA THR A 79 -16.02 -13.92 -1.32
C THR A 79 -14.58 -13.47 -1.04
N ILE A 80 -13.68 -13.53 -2.01
CA ILE A 80 -12.35 -12.94 -1.86
C ILE A 80 -12.45 -11.41 -1.75
N CYS A 81 -13.29 -10.76 -2.57
CA CYS A 81 -13.56 -9.34 -2.46
C CYS A 81 -14.06 -8.96 -1.06
N ALA A 82 -14.99 -9.73 -0.48
CA ALA A 82 -15.43 -9.55 0.90
C ALA A 82 -14.25 -9.63 1.88
N GLY A 83 -13.39 -10.64 1.77
CA GLY A 83 -12.24 -10.77 2.67
C GLY A 83 -11.20 -9.65 2.53
N LEU A 84 -10.99 -9.13 1.32
CA LEU A 84 -10.18 -7.92 1.10
C LEU A 84 -10.79 -6.70 1.79
N LEU A 85 -12.13 -6.52 1.71
CA LEU A 85 -12.82 -5.46 2.43
C LEU A 85 -12.76 -5.64 3.95
N VAL A 86 -12.78 -6.88 4.48
CA VAL A 86 -12.52 -7.14 5.90
C VAL A 86 -11.12 -6.67 6.29
N CYS A 87 -10.11 -6.94 5.45
CA CYS A 87 -8.76 -6.44 5.68
C CYS A 87 -8.72 -4.91 5.75
N SER A 88 -9.38 -4.22 4.81
CA SER A 88 -9.53 -2.77 4.83
C SER A 88 -10.26 -2.26 6.08
N LEU A 89 -11.31 -2.95 6.53
CA LEU A 89 -12.03 -2.59 7.76
C LEU A 89 -11.14 -2.72 9.01
N CYS A 90 -10.36 -3.79 9.11
CA CYS A 90 -9.39 -3.97 10.20
C CYS A 90 -8.29 -2.91 10.17
N LEU A 91 -7.79 -2.58 8.98
CA LEU A 91 -6.81 -1.51 8.75
C LEU A 91 -7.31 -0.15 9.26
N LEU A 92 -8.56 0.20 8.93
CA LEU A 92 -9.18 1.44 9.39
C LEU A 92 -9.23 1.52 10.91
N GLN A 93 -9.45 0.39 11.58
CA GLN A 93 -9.48 0.25 13.04
C GLN A 93 -8.10 0.01 13.67
N THR A 94 -7.02 0.09 12.89
CA THR A 94 -5.64 -0.15 13.34
C THR A 94 -5.40 -1.54 13.94
N GLN A 95 -6.22 -2.51 13.55
CA GLN A 95 -6.12 -3.89 13.99
C GLN A 95 -5.19 -4.69 13.07
N PRO A 96 -4.47 -5.70 13.60
CA PRO A 96 -3.80 -6.69 12.77
C PRO A 96 -4.76 -7.32 11.76
N TRP A 97 -4.33 -7.43 10.51
CA TRP A 97 -5.20 -7.77 9.39
C TRP A 97 -4.55 -8.73 8.39
N THR A 98 -3.22 -8.83 8.34
CA THR A 98 -2.52 -9.68 7.36
C THR A 98 -2.85 -11.17 7.54
N MET A 99 -3.26 -11.58 8.74
CA MET A 99 -3.78 -12.93 9.00
C MET A 99 -5.01 -13.29 8.15
N TYR A 100 -5.85 -12.31 7.78
CA TYR A 100 -7.01 -12.55 6.93
C TYR A 100 -6.60 -12.78 5.47
N LEU A 101 -5.49 -12.17 5.02
CA LEU A 101 -4.91 -12.50 3.71
C LEU A 101 -4.44 -13.95 3.67
N GLU A 102 -3.71 -14.37 4.70
CA GLU A 102 -3.20 -15.73 4.84
C GLU A 102 -4.34 -16.76 4.87
N LEU A 103 -5.37 -16.50 5.67
CA LEU A 103 -6.57 -17.33 5.75
C LEU A 103 -7.27 -17.47 4.38
N MET A 104 -7.43 -16.38 3.62
CA MET A 104 -8.00 -16.47 2.26
C MET A 104 -7.13 -17.28 1.31
N VAL A 105 -5.82 -17.09 1.39
CA VAL A 105 -4.84 -17.81 0.54
C VAL A 105 -4.82 -19.29 0.86
N GLU A 106 -4.92 -19.67 2.13
CA GLU A 106 -4.94 -21.06 2.59
C GLU A 106 -6.27 -21.75 2.25
N VAL A 107 -7.41 -21.13 2.58
CA VAL A 107 -8.73 -21.73 2.36
C VAL A 107 -8.96 -22.05 0.89
N TYR A 108 -8.50 -21.19 -0.02
CA TYR A 108 -8.66 -21.40 -1.45
C TYR A 108 -7.44 -22.03 -2.15
N ASP A 109 -6.40 -22.42 -1.40
CA ASP A 109 -5.15 -22.94 -1.93
C ASP A 109 -4.59 -22.07 -3.08
N LEU A 110 -4.64 -20.74 -2.88
CA LEU A 110 -4.31 -19.77 -3.93
C LEU A 110 -2.84 -19.89 -4.35
N LYS A 111 -1.94 -20.26 -3.44
CA LYS A 111 -0.52 -20.49 -3.79
C LYS A 111 -0.37 -21.58 -4.84
N ALA A 112 -1.00 -22.75 -4.66
CA ALA A 112 -0.89 -23.83 -5.63
C ALA A 112 -1.57 -23.46 -6.96
N LYS A 113 -2.73 -22.81 -6.88
CA LYS A 113 -3.50 -22.40 -8.07
C LYS A 113 -2.81 -21.30 -8.88
N LEU A 114 -2.17 -20.32 -8.24
CA LEU A 114 -1.39 -19.28 -8.93
C LEU A 114 -0.10 -19.83 -9.54
N ASN A 115 0.43 -20.94 -9.01
CA ASN A 115 1.58 -21.64 -9.60
C ASN A 115 1.21 -22.61 -10.73
N THR A 116 -0.09 -22.84 -10.96
CA THR A 116 -0.56 -23.84 -11.94
C THR A 116 -1.37 -23.17 -13.04
N PRO A 117 -0.88 -23.13 -14.29
CA PRO A 117 -1.61 -22.55 -15.41
C PRO A 117 -3.03 -23.10 -15.55
N GLY A 118 -3.99 -22.20 -15.78
CA GLY A 118 -5.40 -22.55 -16.01
C GLY A 118 -6.25 -22.82 -14.77
N GLN A 119 -5.69 -22.77 -13.56
CA GLN A 119 -6.47 -22.95 -12.32
C GLN A 119 -7.21 -21.69 -11.86
N ILE A 120 -6.75 -20.50 -12.28
CA ILE A 120 -7.41 -19.22 -12.00
C ILE A 120 -7.65 -18.50 -13.34
N PRO A 121 -8.88 -18.05 -13.63
CA PRO A 121 -9.20 -17.33 -14.85
C PRO A 121 -8.75 -15.87 -14.77
N ILE A 122 -7.43 -15.64 -14.74
CA ILE A 122 -6.82 -14.30 -14.61
C ILE A 122 -7.01 -13.40 -15.84
N ASN A 123 -7.61 -13.91 -16.91
CA ASN A 123 -8.06 -13.16 -18.08
C ASN A 123 -9.44 -12.50 -17.86
N GLU A 124 -10.19 -12.90 -16.82
CA GLU A 124 -11.42 -12.23 -16.44
C GLU A 124 -11.12 -10.99 -15.61
N LEU A 125 -11.71 -9.85 -15.99
CA LEU A 125 -11.43 -8.54 -15.38
C LEU A 125 -11.57 -8.53 -13.85
N TYR A 126 -12.65 -9.11 -13.31
CA TYR A 126 -12.93 -9.09 -11.87
C TYR A 126 -11.99 -10.01 -11.10
N THR A 127 -11.69 -11.19 -11.66
CA THR A 127 -10.71 -12.11 -11.08
C THR A 127 -9.33 -11.47 -11.06
N GLN A 128 -8.89 -10.88 -12.17
CA GLN A 128 -7.63 -10.16 -12.25
C GLN A 128 -7.59 -9.02 -11.22
N HIS A 129 -8.62 -8.18 -11.16
CA HIS A 129 -8.67 -7.07 -10.22
C HIS A 129 -8.49 -7.53 -8.77
N VAL A 130 -9.30 -8.49 -8.32
CA VAL A 130 -9.24 -8.98 -6.94
C VAL A 130 -7.88 -9.64 -6.61
N MET A 131 -7.27 -10.34 -7.57
CA MET A 131 -5.92 -10.90 -7.39
C MET A 131 -4.84 -9.82 -7.34
N GLU A 132 -4.99 -8.74 -8.11
CA GLU A 132 -4.08 -7.59 -8.07
C GLU A 132 -4.20 -6.84 -6.74
N VAL A 133 -5.42 -6.59 -6.26
CA VAL A 133 -5.63 -5.97 -4.93
C VAL A 133 -5.01 -6.83 -3.84
N LEU A 134 -5.26 -8.15 -3.85
CA LEU A 134 -4.64 -9.10 -2.93
C LEU A 134 -3.11 -9.03 -3.01
N GLY A 135 -2.55 -8.94 -4.23
CA GLY A 135 -1.13 -8.82 -4.47
C GLY A 135 -0.53 -7.53 -3.91
N VAL A 136 -1.19 -6.39 -4.09
CA VAL A 136 -0.77 -5.07 -3.56
C VAL A 136 -0.81 -5.07 -2.04
N MET A 137 -1.91 -5.53 -1.44
CA MET A 137 -2.04 -5.64 0.01
C MET A 137 -0.99 -6.59 0.62
N ASP A 138 -0.50 -7.55 -0.16
CA ASP A 138 0.53 -8.48 0.26
C ASP A 138 1.99 -7.96 0.07
N LEU A 139 2.20 -6.79 -0.52
CA LEU A 139 3.55 -6.30 -0.81
C LEU A 139 4.34 -6.01 0.48
N PRO A 140 5.61 -6.45 0.57
CA PRO A 140 6.39 -6.35 1.80
C PRO A 140 6.75 -4.93 2.22
N SER A 141 6.90 -4.02 1.26
CA SER A 141 7.24 -2.60 1.53
C SER A 141 6.01 -1.75 1.82
N MET A 142 4.81 -2.32 1.71
CA MET A 142 3.55 -1.59 1.78
C MET A 142 2.82 -1.76 3.12
N VAL A 143 3.38 -2.56 4.03
CA VAL A 143 2.81 -2.82 5.36
C VAL A 143 3.88 -2.65 6.42
N ILE A 144 3.71 -1.65 7.28
CA ILE A 144 4.56 -1.42 8.45
C ILE A 144 4.03 -2.24 9.62
N GLY A 145 4.94 -2.86 10.37
CA GLY A 145 4.59 -3.62 11.56
C GLY A 145 4.05 -5.01 11.26
N ARG A 146 4.15 -5.45 10.00
CA ARG A 146 3.64 -6.74 9.53
C ARG A 146 4.11 -7.90 10.43
N ILE A 147 3.16 -8.70 10.88
CA ILE A 147 3.36 -9.83 11.79
C ILE A 147 3.72 -11.09 11.00
N ASN A 148 2.94 -11.39 9.94
CA ASN A 148 3.12 -12.59 9.12
C ASN A 148 4.03 -12.31 7.92
N GLN A 149 4.77 -13.31 7.47
CA GLN A 149 5.62 -13.14 6.29
C GLN A 149 4.79 -12.85 5.03
N PRO A 150 5.28 -12.00 4.10
CA PRO A 150 4.65 -11.80 2.80
C PRO A 150 4.41 -13.14 2.10
N ILE A 151 3.23 -13.29 1.51
CA ILE A 151 2.83 -14.51 0.79
C ILE A 151 3.50 -14.59 -0.58
N GLY A 152 3.77 -13.44 -1.20
CA GLY A 152 4.31 -13.31 -2.55
C GLY A 152 3.24 -13.32 -3.64
N VAL A 153 1.98 -12.98 -3.32
CA VAL A 153 0.85 -13.10 -4.27
C VAL A 153 1.11 -12.35 -5.58
N TRP A 154 1.64 -11.12 -5.51
CA TRP A 154 1.96 -10.35 -6.71
C TRP A 154 2.92 -11.12 -7.63
N LYS A 155 4.00 -11.70 -7.09
CA LYS A 155 4.98 -12.44 -7.90
C LYS A 155 4.36 -13.67 -8.56
N LEU A 156 3.54 -14.41 -7.82
CA LEU A 156 2.85 -15.58 -8.34
C LEU A 156 1.89 -15.21 -9.48
N LEU A 157 1.11 -14.14 -9.28
CA LEU A 157 0.22 -13.61 -10.33
C LEU A 157 1.00 -13.19 -11.58
N ARG A 158 2.12 -12.49 -11.42
CA ARG A 158 2.94 -12.03 -12.55
C ARG A 158 3.65 -13.17 -13.26
N GLY A 159 4.09 -14.19 -12.53
CA GLY A 159 4.62 -15.44 -13.10
C GLY A 159 3.59 -16.18 -13.94
N LEU A 160 2.35 -16.30 -13.44
CA LEU A 160 1.26 -16.91 -14.21
C LEU A 160 0.97 -16.16 -15.52
N GLN A 161 1.17 -14.84 -15.54
CA GLN A 161 1.00 -14.03 -16.75
C GLN A 161 2.17 -14.14 -17.74
N ASP A 162 3.35 -14.57 -17.31
CA ASP A 162 4.50 -14.78 -18.22
C ASP A 162 4.23 -15.90 -19.23
N ASP A 163 3.43 -16.89 -18.84
CA ASP A 163 3.05 -18.02 -19.69
C ASP A 163 1.86 -17.70 -20.62
N LEU A 164 1.23 -16.53 -20.48
CA LEU A 164 0.11 -16.13 -21.32
C LEU A 164 0.57 -15.66 -22.70
N PRO A 165 -0.17 -15.97 -23.79
CA PRO A 165 0.15 -15.47 -25.12
C PRO A 165 0.20 -13.94 -25.24
N GLN A 166 -0.58 -13.23 -24.40
CA GLN A 166 -0.61 -11.77 -24.35
C GLN A 166 0.52 -11.18 -23.49
N GLY A 167 1.26 -12.03 -22.77
CA GLY A 167 2.25 -11.65 -21.77
C GLY A 167 1.64 -10.99 -20.53
N ARG A 168 2.49 -10.34 -19.75
CA ARG A 168 2.11 -9.61 -18.54
C ARG A 168 1.11 -8.50 -18.83
N ALA A 169 0.10 -8.37 -17.97
CA ALA A 169 -0.76 -7.20 -17.96
C ALA A 169 0.07 -5.93 -17.76
N THR A 170 -0.15 -4.91 -18.61
CA THR A 170 0.54 -3.62 -18.54
C THR A 170 -0.38 -2.53 -17.99
N GLY A 171 0.08 -1.29 -17.94
CA GLY A 171 -0.71 -0.16 -17.46
C GLY A 171 -0.74 -0.04 -15.94
N ILE A 172 -1.78 0.63 -15.44
CA ILE A 172 -1.91 1.08 -14.05
C ILE A 172 -2.77 0.09 -13.26
N GLU A 173 -2.30 -0.34 -12.09
CA GLU A 173 -3.08 -1.06 -11.09
C GLU A 173 -4.00 -0.06 -10.37
N VAL A 174 -5.26 -0.45 -10.18
CA VAL A 174 -6.36 0.49 -9.90
C VAL A 174 -6.41 0.94 -8.44
N VAL A 175 -6.04 0.10 -7.49
CA VAL A 175 -6.08 0.45 -6.07
C VAL A 175 -4.94 1.38 -5.71
N SER A 176 -3.70 1.00 -6.01
CA SER A 176 -2.50 1.79 -5.73
C SER A 176 -2.31 2.97 -6.68
N GLY A 177 -2.91 2.94 -7.87
CA GLY A 177 -2.65 3.91 -8.93
C GLY A 177 -1.23 3.84 -9.50
N LEU A 178 -0.49 2.77 -9.22
CA LEU A 178 0.88 2.58 -9.68
C LEU A 178 0.93 1.76 -10.97
N PRO A 179 1.92 2.02 -11.84
CA PRO A 179 2.15 1.17 -12.99
C PRO A 179 2.55 -0.24 -12.52
N ARG A 180 1.92 -1.27 -13.08
CA ARG A 180 2.25 -2.68 -12.77
C ARG A 180 3.75 -3.00 -12.87
N PRO A 181 4.51 -2.46 -13.85
CA PRO A 181 5.96 -2.67 -13.91
C PRO A 181 6.74 -2.03 -12.76
N LEU A 182 6.21 -1.00 -12.10
CA LEU A 182 6.81 -0.42 -10.90
C LEU A 182 6.51 -1.30 -9.68
N LEU A 183 5.29 -1.81 -9.56
CA LEU A 183 4.90 -2.81 -8.55
C LEU A 183 5.74 -4.10 -8.65
N ASP A 184 6.10 -4.51 -9.87
CA ASP A 184 7.01 -5.64 -10.08
C ASP A 184 8.37 -5.45 -9.39
N ILE A 185 8.86 -4.20 -9.29
CA ILE A 185 10.12 -3.87 -8.58
C ILE A 185 9.90 -3.93 -7.06
N PHE A 186 8.80 -3.34 -6.57
CA PHE A 186 8.43 -3.40 -5.15
C PHE A 186 8.27 -4.82 -4.64
N ALA A 187 7.63 -5.69 -5.42
CA ALA A 187 7.49 -7.10 -5.07
C ALA A 187 8.86 -7.75 -4.82
N GLY A 188 9.86 -7.43 -5.64
CA GLY A 188 11.23 -7.97 -5.53
C GLY A 188 12.06 -7.43 -4.36
N MET A 189 11.59 -6.42 -3.62
CA MET A 189 12.45 -5.63 -2.73
C MET A 189 13.07 -6.42 -1.56
N VAL A 190 12.39 -7.43 -1.03
CA VAL A 190 12.91 -8.27 0.07
C VAL A 190 13.81 -9.40 -0.44
N ASP A 191 13.53 -9.93 -1.63
CA ASP A 191 14.13 -11.18 -2.11
C ASP A 191 15.42 -10.93 -2.91
N ASN A 192 15.51 -9.77 -3.56
CA ASN A 192 16.61 -9.44 -4.44
C ASN A 192 17.75 -8.76 -3.69
N ASP A 193 18.94 -8.80 -4.29
CA ASP A 193 20.05 -7.98 -3.86
C ASP A 193 19.66 -6.47 -3.87
N PRO A 194 20.02 -5.71 -2.82
CA PRO A 194 19.71 -4.29 -2.76
C PRO A 194 20.26 -3.44 -3.92
N GLU A 195 21.47 -3.70 -4.41
CA GLU A 195 22.05 -2.94 -5.53
C GLU A 195 21.30 -3.24 -6.83
N TYR A 196 20.96 -4.52 -7.05
CA TYR A 196 20.10 -4.92 -8.16
C TYR A 196 18.74 -4.20 -8.09
N THR A 197 18.11 -4.19 -6.91
CA THR A 197 16.79 -3.57 -6.71
C THR A 197 16.83 -2.06 -6.92
N GLU A 198 17.84 -1.37 -6.38
CA GLU A 198 18.04 0.06 -6.62
C GLU A 198 18.23 0.34 -8.12
N GLY A 199 19.07 -0.47 -8.79
CA GLY A 199 19.28 -0.39 -10.24
C GLY A 199 17.98 -0.50 -11.02
N ARG A 200 17.09 -1.43 -10.64
CA ARG A 200 15.77 -1.61 -11.27
C ARG A 200 14.88 -0.37 -11.14
N PHE A 201 14.89 0.34 -10.01
CA PHE A 201 14.16 1.61 -9.85
C PHE A 201 14.73 2.73 -10.73
N TRP A 202 16.06 2.76 -10.94
CA TRP A 202 16.69 3.72 -11.83
C TRP A 202 16.43 3.44 -13.31
N THR A 203 16.41 2.17 -13.70
CA THR A 203 16.17 1.74 -15.08
C THR A 203 14.69 1.51 -15.39
N TRP A 204 13.79 1.83 -14.47
CA TRP A 204 12.35 1.71 -14.72
C TRP A 204 11.97 2.65 -15.87
N PRO A 205 11.37 2.15 -16.97
CA PRO A 205 11.18 2.91 -18.20
C PRO A 205 10.13 4.02 -18.10
N GLY A 206 9.39 4.08 -16.99
CA GLY A 206 8.24 4.95 -16.84
C GLY A 206 6.96 4.34 -17.44
N GLN A 207 5.89 5.13 -17.35
CA GLN A 207 4.60 4.87 -17.96
C GLN A 207 4.08 6.21 -18.50
N VAL A 208 3.35 6.21 -19.61
CA VAL A 208 2.68 7.42 -20.09
C VAL A 208 1.41 7.62 -19.26
N GLY A 209 1.24 8.81 -18.67
CA GLY A 209 0.09 9.18 -17.86
C GLY A 209 -0.11 10.69 -17.81
N GLU A 210 -1.08 11.12 -17.01
CA GLU A 210 -1.32 12.54 -16.76
C GLU A 210 -0.21 13.16 -15.91
N SER A 211 -0.11 14.49 -15.96
CA SER A 211 0.95 15.24 -15.26
C SER A 211 1.08 14.86 -13.78
N LEU A 212 -0.05 14.81 -13.06
CA LEU A 212 -0.05 14.48 -11.63
C LEU A 212 0.25 13.00 -11.37
N GLN A 213 -0.18 12.10 -12.25
CA GLN A 213 0.19 10.70 -12.16
C GLN A 213 1.70 10.51 -12.32
N CYS A 214 2.34 11.24 -13.23
CA CYS A 214 3.79 11.20 -13.41
C CYS A 214 4.54 11.62 -12.13
N HIS A 215 4.10 12.70 -11.46
CA HIS A 215 4.67 13.10 -10.17
C HIS A 215 4.42 12.07 -9.08
N TYR A 216 3.23 11.48 -9.03
CA TYR A 216 2.86 10.42 -8.09
C TYR A 216 3.77 9.19 -8.26
N TRP A 217 3.96 8.72 -9.49
CA TRP A 217 4.83 7.58 -9.77
C TRP A 217 6.29 7.87 -9.44
N GLU A 218 6.74 9.10 -9.68
CA GLU A 218 8.08 9.53 -9.32
C GLU A 218 8.28 9.57 -7.79
N CYS A 219 7.28 10.03 -7.02
CA CYS A 219 7.30 9.95 -5.56
C CYS A 219 7.52 8.51 -5.09
N TRP A 220 6.74 7.56 -5.62
CA TRP A 220 6.86 6.15 -5.25
C TRP A 220 8.21 5.56 -5.65
N ARG A 221 8.67 5.80 -6.87
CA ARG A 221 9.97 5.31 -7.37
C ARG A 221 11.14 5.79 -6.51
N LEU A 222 11.18 7.10 -6.21
CA LEU A 222 12.23 7.69 -5.37
C LEU A 222 12.16 7.17 -3.93
N SER A 223 10.95 6.95 -3.41
CA SER A 223 10.73 6.38 -2.07
C SER A 223 11.22 4.94 -1.98
N GLY A 224 10.99 4.13 -3.02
CA GLY A 224 11.54 2.77 -3.12
C GLY A 224 13.07 2.76 -3.10
N ILE A 225 13.73 3.73 -3.77
CA ILE A 225 15.19 3.90 -3.71
C ILE A 225 15.65 4.23 -2.28
N LEU A 226 14.98 5.16 -1.60
CA LEU A 226 15.30 5.50 -0.20
C LEU A 226 15.11 4.30 0.73
N GLU A 227 14.05 3.52 0.53
CA GLU A 227 13.78 2.32 1.33
C GLU A 227 14.90 1.27 1.18
N VAL A 228 15.31 0.97 -0.06
CA VAL A 228 16.41 0.04 -0.34
C VAL A 228 17.69 0.49 0.38
N ARG A 229 18.03 1.77 0.27
CA ARG A 229 19.21 2.35 0.93
C ARG A 229 19.10 2.31 2.44
N ARG A 230 17.92 2.57 3.01
CA ARG A 230 17.66 2.48 4.45
C ARG A 230 17.88 1.05 4.95
N ARG A 231 17.31 0.05 4.26
CA ARG A 231 17.49 -1.37 4.58
C ARG A 231 18.98 -1.77 4.56
N GLN A 232 19.74 -1.31 3.57
CA GLN A 232 21.20 -1.51 3.54
C GLN A 232 21.90 -0.90 4.76
N ARG A 233 21.56 0.35 5.13
CA ARG A 233 22.14 1.02 6.32
C ARG A 233 21.80 0.26 7.61
N MET A 234 20.55 -0.17 7.76
CA MET A 234 20.10 -0.98 8.91
C MET A 234 20.84 -2.33 8.98
N ALA A 235 20.99 -3.03 7.85
CA ALA A 235 21.74 -4.29 7.79
C ALA A 235 23.22 -4.11 8.13
N LYS A 236 23.86 -3.04 7.66
CA LYS A 236 25.26 -2.69 8.03
C LYS A 236 25.38 -2.41 9.53
N LYS A 237 24.45 -1.63 10.10
CA LYS A 237 24.39 -1.35 11.54
C LYS A 237 24.22 -2.63 12.36
N ALA A 238 23.34 -3.53 11.95
CA ALA A 238 23.13 -4.82 12.62
C ALA A 238 24.38 -5.73 12.60
N ARG A 239 25.21 -5.62 11.55
CA ARG A 239 26.50 -6.32 11.45
C ARG A 239 27.64 -5.63 12.20
N GLY A 240 27.40 -4.51 12.87
CA GLY A 240 28.42 -3.72 13.55
C GLY A 240 29.41 -3.02 12.60
N ILE A 241 29.09 -2.93 11.31
CA ILE A 241 29.91 -2.23 10.32
C ILE A 241 29.65 -0.73 10.48
N GLN A 242 30.52 -0.07 11.25
CA GLN A 242 30.53 1.39 11.38
C GLN A 242 31.42 1.99 10.28
N GLY A 243 30.84 2.84 9.43
CA GLY A 243 31.62 3.62 8.46
C GLY A 243 30.91 3.81 7.13
N TYR A 244 31.00 5.04 6.63
CA TYR A 244 30.85 5.35 5.20
C TYR A 244 32.01 4.67 4.46
N HIS A 245 31.86 3.40 4.11
CA HIS A 245 32.53 2.90 2.92
C HIS A 245 31.75 3.47 1.74
N GLU A 246 32.16 4.67 1.31
CA GLU A 246 31.89 5.13 -0.04
C GLU A 246 32.44 4.06 -0.97
N ASP A 247 31.53 3.41 -1.68
CA ASP A 247 31.91 2.55 -2.78
C ASP A 247 32.38 3.48 -3.91
N PRO A 248 33.67 3.46 -4.30
CA PRO A 248 34.26 4.47 -5.17
C PRO A 248 33.71 4.44 -6.61
N ALA A 249 32.71 3.61 -6.91
CA ALA A 249 32.09 3.44 -8.22
C ALA A 249 30.56 3.65 -8.23
N LYS A 250 29.99 4.46 -7.32
CA LYS A 250 28.55 4.75 -7.36
C LYS A 250 28.19 5.60 -8.57
N THR A 251 27.57 4.96 -9.56
CA THR A 251 26.98 5.60 -10.75
C THR A 251 25.60 6.20 -10.48
N THR A 252 25.03 5.98 -9.30
CA THR A 252 23.69 6.48 -8.91
C THR A 252 23.76 7.74 -8.03
N PRO A 253 22.78 8.66 -8.14
CA PRO A 253 22.75 9.89 -7.34
C PRO A 253 22.76 9.66 -5.83
N GLU A 254 23.36 10.58 -5.06
CA GLU A 254 23.38 10.52 -3.60
C GLU A 254 21.98 10.60 -2.96
N THR A 255 21.86 10.13 -1.71
CA THR A 255 20.57 10.10 -0.98
C THR A 255 19.98 11.49 -0.82
N GLU A 256 20.81 12.50 -0.61
CA GLU A 256 20.37 13.90 -0.53
C GLU A 256 19.71 14.37 -1.84
N ILE A 257 20.26 13.99 -2.99
CA ILE A 257 19.68 14.32 -4.31
C ILE A 257 18.35 13.59 -4.51
N VAL A 258 18.29 12.30 -4.15
CA VAL A 258 17.05 11.50 -4.23
C VAL A 258 15.96 12.11 -3.36
N LEU A 259 16.30 12.47 -2.12
CA LEU A 259 15.37 13.10 -1.18
C LEU A 259 14.89 14.47 -1.68
N CYS A 260 15.80 15.32 -2.17
CA CYS A 260 15.44 16.62 -2.74
C CYS A 260 14.42 16.48 -3.88
N ARG A 261 14.62 15.52 -4.79
CA ARG A 261 13.67 15.24 -5.88
C ARG A 261 12.33 14.71 -5.36
N LEU A 262 12.37 13.83 -4.35
CA LEU A 262 11.16 13.30 -3.72
C LEU A 262 10.33 14.42 -3.08
N ILE A 263 10.97 15.27 -2.28
CA ILE A 263 10.33 16.43 -1.65
C ILE A 263 9.73 17.37 -2.70
N SER A 264 10.44 17.61 -3.80
CA SER A 264 9.94 18.45 -4.90
C SER A 264 8.69 17.85 -5.57
N SER A 265 8.64 16.54 -5.77
CA SER A 265 7.47 15.86 -6.32
C SER A 265 6.29 15.82 -5.34
N ILE A 266 6.57 15.64 -4.04
CA ILE A 266 5.55 15.71 -2.98
C ILE A 266 4.94 17.12 -2.92
N ASP A 267 5.75 18.16 -2.92
CA ASP A 267 5.32 19.57 -2.93
C ASP A 267 4.43 19.88 -4.14
N ALA A 268 4.81 19.39 -5.32
CA ALA A 268 4.03 19.56 -6.55
C ALA A 268 2.64 18.89 -6.45
N LEU A 269 2.56 17.68 -5.88
CA LEU A 269 1.31 16.96 -5.69
C LEU A 269 0.41 17.64 -4.65
N GLN A 270 0.99 18.09 -3.54
CA GLN A 270 0.25 18.78 -2.48
C GLN A 270 -0.39 20.06 -3.01
N LYS A 271 0.39 20.91 -3.69
CA LYS A 271 -0.12 22.14 -4.33
C LYS A 271 -1.18 21.84 -5.39
N ALA A 272 -0.99 20.78 -6.17
CA ALA A 272 -1.99 20.38 -7.15
C ALA A 272 -3.27 19.85 -6.51
N TYR A 273 -3.21 19.22 -5.34
CA TYR A 273 -4.36 18.73 -4.61
C TYR A 273 -5.22 19.87 -4.04
N GLU A 274 -4.59 20.97 -3.64
CA GLU A 274 -5.27 22.19 -3.16
C GLU A 274 -6.09 22.89 -4.26
N GLU A 275 -5.81 22.61 -5.54
CA GLU A 275 -6.56 23.15 -6.68
C GLU A 275 -7.94 22.49 -6.81
N PRO A 276 -9.06 23.25 -6.79
CA PRO A 276 -10.42 22.70 -6.83
C PRO A 276 -10.70 21.78 -8.02
N ARG A 277 -10.05 22.03 -9.16
CA ARG A 277 -10.18 21.23 -10.39
C ARG A 277 -9.63 19.81 -10.29
N ASN A 278 -8.78 19.54 -9.30
CA ASN A 278 -8.09 18.26 -9.13
C ASN A 278 -8.66 17.43 -7.97
N GLN A 279 -9.71 17.91 -7.28
CA GLN A 279 -10.30 17.23 -6.12
C GLN A 279 -10.98 15.88 -6.45
N ASN A 280 -11.13 15.56 -7.73
CA ASN A 280 -11.57 14.24 -8.21
C ASN A 280 -10.46 13.19 -8.24
N LEU A 281 -9.19 13.60 -8.18
CA LEU A 281 -8.06 12.70 -8.21
C LEU A 281 -7.78 12.17 -6.80
N LEU A 282 -7.70 10.85 -6.68
CA LEU A 282 -7.46 10.18 -5.40
C LEU A 282 -5.98 9.91 -5.13
N VAL A 283 -5.07 10.44 -5.96
CA VAL A 283 -3.61 10.24 -5.84
C VAL A 283 -3.04 10.68 -4.49
N HIS A 284 -3.76 11.54 -3.76
CA HIS A 284 -3.43 11.96 -2.41
C HIS A 284 -3.48 10.77 -1.42
N ASN A 285 -4.41 9.81 -1.60
CA ASN A 285 -4.55 8.64 -0.74
C ASN A 285 -3.28 7.77 -0.70
N GLY A 286 -2.48 7.77 -1.77
CA GLY A 286 -1.23 7.00 -1.86
C GLY A 286 0.03 7.80 -1.50
N LEU A 287 -0.07 9.03 -1.00
CA LEU A 287 1.08 9.79 -0.47
C LEU A 287 1.66 9.32 0.88
N PRO A 288 0.97 8.53 1.74
CA PRO A 288 1.58 8.03 2.97
C PRO A 288 2.90 7.29 2.75
N TYR A 289 2.99 6.37 1.78
CA TYR A 289 4.24 5.65 1.49
C TYR A 289 5.42 6.59 1.17
N PRO A 290 5.28 7.57 0.24
CA PRO A 290 6.31 8.57 0.01
C PRO A 290 6.68 9.44 1.22
N VAL A 291 5.68 9.95 1.95
CA VAL A 291 5.89 10.83 3.10
C VAL A 291 6.65 10.12 4.22
N ILE A 292 6.32 8.84 4.47
CA ILE A 292 7.00 8.03 5.48
C ILE A 292 8.46 7.80 5.09
N ASN A 293 8.73 7.37 3.86
CA ASN A 293 10.09 7.09 3.42
C ASN A 293 10.97 8.35 3.40
N ALA A 294 10.41 9.51 3.02
CA ALA A 294 11.08 10.80 3.17
C ALA A 294 11.31 11.16 4.65
N GLY A 295 10.28 10.99 5.49
CA GLY A 295 10.29 11.31 6.92
C GLY A 295 11.34 10.53 7.73
N LEU A 296 11.71 9.34 7.28
CA LEU A 296 12.74 8.50 7.91
C LEU A 296 14.18 8.93 7.58
N GLU A 297 14.39 9.86 6.64
CA GLU A 297 15.72 10.43 6.34
C GLU A 297 16.05 11.62 7.28
N VAL A 298 15.89 11.39 8.59
CA VAL A 298 15.90 12.42 9.63
C VAL A 298 17.16 13.31 9.64
N PRO A 299 18.40 12.79 9.52
CA PRO A 299 19.59 13.64 9.49
C PRO A 299 19.58 14.66 8.34
N LEU A 300 19.12 14.25 7.15
CA LEU A 300 19.01 15.14 6.00
C LEU A 300 17.91 16.18 6.20
N LEU A 301 16.76 15.77 6.75
CA LEU A 301 15.68 16.71 7.08
C LEU A 301 16.09 17.75 8.15
N LYS A 302 16.98 17.40 9.09
CA LYS A 302 17.55 18.35 10.05
C LYS A 302 18.48 19.36 9.37
N MET A 303 19.20 18.96 8.32
CA MET A 303 20.04 19.84 7.51
C MET A 303 19.24 20.74 6.58
N HIS A 304 18.04 20.30 6.16
CA HIS A 304 17.17 21.00 5.23
C HIS A 304 15.78 21.27 5.83
N PRO A 305 15.62 22.28 6.70
CA PRO A 305 14.35 22.55 7.39
C PRO A 305 13.17 22.83 6.46
N THR A 306 13.42 23.34 5.26
CA THR A 306 12.37 23.58 4.25
C THR A 306 11.74 22.27 3.77
N TRP A 307 12.54 21.19 3.65
CA TRP A 307 12.04 19.88 3.26
C TRP A 307 11.15 19.27 4.35
N LYS A 308 11.56 19.42 5.62
CA LYS A 308 10.75 19.01 6.76
C LYS A 308 9.40 19.74 6.79
N ARG A 309 9.41 21.05 6.50
CA ARG A 309 8.17 21.85 6.43
C ARG A 309 7.20 21.32 5.38
N THR A 310 7.66 20.99 4.17
CA THR A 310 6.82 20.38 3.13
C THR A 310 6.17 19.09 3.61
N LEU A 311 6.92 18.23 4.31
CA LEU A 311 6.34 17.00 4.88
C LEU A 311 5.29 17.30 5.96
N ASP A 312 5.53 18.32 6.79
CA ASP A 312 4.59 18.72 7.85
C ASP A 312 3.29 19.31 7.28
N GLU A 313 3.36 20.06 6.18
CA GLU A 313 2.19 20.58 5.46
C GLU A 313 1.34 19.43 4.90
N VAL A 314 1.98 18.42 4.30
CA VAL A 314 1.27 17.22 3.82
C VAL A 314 0.66 16.45 4.99
N LYS A 315 1.42 16.24 6.08
CA LYS A 315 0.89 15.58 7.29
C LYS A 315 -0.36 16.30 7.81
N ALA A 316 -0.33 17.63 7.89
CA ALA A 316 -1.47 18.43 8.34
C ALA A 316 -2.71 18.20 7.45
N SER A 317 -2.54 18.10 6.13
CA SER A 317 -3.65 17.85 5.20
C SER A 317 -4.35 16.50 5.42
N PHE A 318 -3.65 15.49 5.94
CA PHE A 318 -4.23 14.19 6.27
C PHE A 318 -4.91 14.16 7.64
N LEU A 319 -4.43 14.95 8.59
CA LEU A 319 -5.04 15.04 9.92
C LEU A 319 -6.44 15.67 9.88
N GLU A 320 -6.72 16.50 8.87
CA GLU A 320 -8.07 17.02 8.62
C GLU A 320 -9.07 15.94 8.18
N GLU A 321 -8.59 14.78 7.71
CA GLU A 321 -9.45 13.67 7.23
C GLU A 321 -9.68 12.57 8.28
N SER A 322 -9.10 12.71 9.49
CA SER A 322 -9.38 11.93 10.72
C SER A 322 -9.49 10.41 10.56
N PHE A 323 -8.34 9.73 10.52
CA PHE A 323 -8.26 8.28 10.66
C PHE A 323 -7.21 7.87 11.70
N ASP A 324 -7.59 6.96 12.59
CA ASP A 324 -6.67 6.39 13.60
C ASP A 324 -5.39 5.84 12.96
N LEU A 325 -5.49 5.23 11.78
CA LEU A 325 -4.35 4.73 11.01
C LEU A 325 -3.29 5.80 10.75
N ILE A 326 -3.70 6.95 10.24
CA ILE A 326 -2.80 8.06 9.88
C ILE A 326 -2.16 8.66 11.14
N ASN A 327 -2.94 8.80 12.21
CA ASN A 327 -2.45 9.31 13.49
C ASN A 327 -1.31 8.44 14.04
N ILE A 328 -1.46 7.12 14.00
CA ILE A 328 -0.41 6.20 14.45
C ILE A 328 0.83 6.29 13.54
N ILE A 329 0.65 6.35 12.22
CA ILE A 329 1.76 6.51 11.26
C ILE A 329 2.58 7.77 11.59
N PHE A 330 1.92 8.90 11.85
CA PHE A 330 2.62 10.14 12.13
C PHE A 330 3.27 10.16 13.51
N ALA A 331 2.67 9.53 14.52
CA ALA A 331 3.32 9.32 15.81
C ALA A 331 4.64 8.54 15.67
N LEU A 332 4.66 7.49 14.84
CA LEU A 332 5.89 6.74 14.55
C LEU A 332 6.96 7.59 13.85
N LEU A 333 6.56 8.53 12.98
CA LEU A 333 7.50 9.47 12.36
C LEU A 333 8.04 10.51 13.36
N ASP A 334 7.24 10.91 14.35
CA ASP A 334 7.69 11.82 15.40
C ASP A 334 8.69 11.13 16.34
N GLU A 335 8.52 9.83 16.60
CA GLU A 335 9.53 9.00 17.27
C GLU A 335 10.82 8.89 16.47
N ALA A 336 10.72 8.64 15.16
CA ALA A 336 11.89 8.64 14.29
C ALA A 336 12.64 9.99 14.33
N TRP A 337 11.89 11.09 14.32
CA TRP A 337 12.44 12.43 14.45
C TRP A 337 13.18 12.65 15.78
N ALA A 338 12.60 12.16 16.88
CA ALA A 338 13.19 12.23 18.21
C ALA A 338 14.45 11.36 18.35
N ASP A 339 14.44 10.13 17.79
CA ASP A 339 15.62 9.26 17.68
C ASP A 339 16.75 9.94 16.89
N GLY A 340 16.39 10.64 15.81
CA GLY A 340 17.33 11.48 15.07
C GLY A 340 18.25 10.73 14.10
N THR A 341 18.15 9.40 14.00
CA THR A 341 19.03 8.59 13.13
C THR A 341 18.38 8.28 11.78
N SER A 342 19.19 7.88 10.80
CA SER A 342 18.71 7.34 9.50
C SER A 342 18.45 5.83 9.53
N THR A 343 18.36 5.26 10.73
CA THR A 343 18.27 3.81 10.99
C THR A 343 17.18 3.46 12.01
N PHE A 344 16.25 4.37 12.26
CA PHE A 344 15.08 4.10 13.10
C PHE A 344 14.30 2.92 12.51
N ASP A 345 14.03 1.91 13.35
CA ASP A 345 13.32 0.70 12.94
C ASP A 345 11.81 0.89 13.16
N ILE A 346 11.16 1.48 12.15
CA ILE A 346 9.71 1.73 12.17
C ILE A 346 8.90 0.43 12.23
N GLU A 347 9.42 -0.67 11.69
CA GLU A 347 8.78 -1.99 11.73
C GLU A 347 8.75 -2.56 13.15
N ALA A 348 9.87 -2.45 13.87
CA ALA A 348 9.94 -2.86 15.28
C ALA A 348 9.06 -1.96 16.16
N ALA A 349 9.05 -0.65 15.92
CA ALA A 349 8.22 0.30 16.65
C ALA A 349 6.72 -0.01 16.49
N ALA A 350 6.24 -0.24 15.27
CA ALA A 350 4.85 -0.65 15.02
C ALA A 350 4.51 -2.01 15.66
N ARG A 351 5.38 -3.03 15.53
CA ARG A 351 5.16 -4.33 16.17
C ARG A 351 5.07 -4.25 17.69
N SER A 352 5.85 -3.37 18.33
CA SER A 352 5.77 -3.14 19.78
C SER A 352 4.42 -2.63 20.26
N ARG A 353 3.63 -2.04 19.35
CA ARG A 353 2.27 -1.54 19.59
C ARG A 353 1.19 -2.52 19.15
N ASN A 354 1.58 -3.66 18.59
CA ASN A 354 0.67 -4.66 18.03
C ASN A 354 -0.23 -4.08 16.92
N VAL A 355 0.33 -3.24 16.06
CA VAL A 355 -0.39 -2.63 14.92
C VAL A 355 0.26 -3.01 13.60
N GLU A 356 -0.57 -3.19 12.58
CA GLU A 356 -0.16 -3.35 11.18
C GLU A 356 -0.74 -2.21 10.36
N LEU A 357 0.12 -1.44 9.69
CA LEU A 357 -0.26 -0.20 9.00
C LEU A 357 -0.05 -0.37 7.50
N ALA A 358 -1.13 -0.31 6.72
CA ALA A 358 -1.04 -0.16 5.27
C ALA A 358 -0.68 1.27 4.91
N ILE A 359 0.22 1.43 3.94
CA ILE A 359 0.72 2.75 3.51
C ILE A 359 0.56 2.99 2.00
N PHE A 360 -0.24 2.17 1.32
CA PHE A 360 -0.42 2.14 -0.13
C PHE A 360 -1.69 2.81 -0.64
#